data_AF-A0A358GAS7-F1
#
_entry.id   AF-A0A358GAS7-F1
#
_cell.length_a   1.000
_cell.length_b   1.000
_cell.length_c   1.000
_cell.angle_alpha   90.00
_cell.angle_beta   90.00
_cell.angle_gamma   90.00
#
_symmetry.space_group_name_H-M   'P 1'
#
loop_
_entity.id
_entity.type
_entity.pdbx_description
1 polymer ?
#
loop_
_entity_poly.entity_id
_entity_poly.type
_entity_poly.pdbx_seq_one_letter_code
_entity_poly.pdbx_strand_id
1 'polypeptide(L)'
;MTLDTIVQEYGAERFVEELGNKLRSGTYRSQPARRKEIPKPDGKKRPLGIPVIADRVVQMAAKMVMEPIFEADYRLSQILLLRKLIYLSSKSKSL
;
A
#
# COMPACT_ATOMS: atom_id res chain seq x y z
N MET A 1 -16.85 -4.73 14.93
CA MET A 1 -17.07 -3.41 14.30
C MET A 1 -17.03 -3.57 12.79
N THR A 2 -18.10 -3.19 12.10
CA THR A 2 -18.23 -3.23 10.63
C THR A 2 -18.10 -1.82 10.06
N LEU A 3 -18.03 -1.69 8.73
CA LEU A 3 -17.96 -0.38 8.09
C LEU A 3 -19.24 0.43 8.34
N ASP A 4 -20.40 -0.23 8.24
CA ASP A 4 -21.70 0.41 8.45
C ASP A 4 -21.81 0.99 9.87
N THR A 5 -21.39 0.24 10.89
CA THR A 5 -21.39 0.75 12.28
C THR A 5 -20.47 1.97 12.45
N ILE A 6 -19.36 2.05 11.70
CA ILE A 6 -18.46 3.20 11.78
C ILE A 6 -19.10 4.43 11.15
N VAL A 7 -19.71 4.27 9.97
CA VAL A 7 -20.26 5.38 9.21
C VAL A 7 -21.57 5.89 9.83
N GLN A 8 -22.44 4.98 10.27
CA GLN A 8 -23.79 5.33 10.70
C GLN A 8 -23.90 5.66 12.19
N GLU A 9 -23.05 5.08 13.04
CA GLU A 9 -23.20 5.21 14.50
C GLU A 9 -21.97 5.89 15.14
N TYR A 10 -20.76 5.42 14.82
CA TYR A 10 -19.54 5.87 15.48
C TYR A 10 -19.03 7.24 14.99
N GLY A 11 -19.27 7.53 13.71
CA GLY A 11 -18.72 8.67 12.98
C GLY A 11 -17.35 8.37 12.37
N ALA A 12 -17.25 8.55 11.05
CA ALA A 12 -16.01 8.29 10.30
C ALA A 12 -14.87 9.25 10.70
N GLU A 13 -15.18 10.53 10.91
CA GLU A 13 -14.18 11.55 11.30
C GLU A 13 -13.56 11.21 12.65
N ARG A 14 -14.40 10.95 13.66
CA ARG A 14 -13.97 10.51 14.98
C ARG A 14 -13.09 9.27 14.91
N PHE A 15 -13.52 8.27 14.13
CA PHE A 15 -12.74 7.04 13.94
C PHE A 15 -11.33 7.31 13.39
N VAL A 16 -11.23 8.16 12.37
CA VAL A 16 -9.94 8.53 11.78
C VAL A 16 -9.09 9.37 12.73
N GLU A 17 -9.70 10.30 13.48
CA GLU A 17 -9.00 11.12 14.47
C GLU A 17 -8.38 10.27 15.58
N GLU A 18 -9.14 9.33 16.16
CA GLU A 18 -8.66 8.43 17.20
C GLU A 18 -7.52 7.52 16.69
N LEU A 19 -7.61 7.04 15.45
CA LEU A 19 -6.53 6.31 14.80
C LEU A 19 -5.29 7.17 14.62
N GLY A 20 -5.45 8.42 14.16
CA GLY A 20 -4.38 9.39 14.02
C GLY A 20 -3.67 9.65 15.34
N ASN A 21 -4.43 9.82 16.43
CA ASN A 21 -3.89 10.01 17.77
C ASN A 21 -3.06 8.79 18.22
N LYS A 22 -3.58 7.57 18.04
CA LYS A 22 -2.84 6.32 18.36
C LYS A 22 -1.56 6.15 17.57
N LEU A 23 -1.56 6.54 16.30
CA LEU A 23 -0.37 6.50 15.45
C LEU A 23 0.67 7.52 15.92
N ARG A 24 0.27 8.78 16.16
CA ARG A 24 1.16 9.84 16.65
C ARG A 24 1.77 9.50 18.02
N SER A 25 0.99 8.89 18.90
CA SER A 25 1.49 8.44 20.21
C SER A 25 2.25 7.11 20.17
N GLY A 26 2.38 6.45 19.00
CA GLY A 26 3.07 5.17 18.86
C GLY A 26 2.39 3.97 19.53
N THR A 27 1.14 4.13 19.97
CA THR A 27 0.36 3.13 20.71
C THR A 27 -0.50 2.26 19.80
N TYR A 28 -0.59 2.60 18.51
CA TYR A 28 -1.25 1.77 17.51
C TYR A 28 -0.59 0.38 17.45
N ARG A 29 -1.43 -0.68 17.47
CA ARG A 29 -1.02 -2.06 17.29
C ARG A 29 -1.95 -2.71 16.28
N SER A 30 -1.38 -3.28 15.23
CA SER A 30 -2.13 -3.97 14.19
C SER A 30 -2.77 -5.24 14.74
N GLN A 31 -3.90 -5.63 14.15
CA GLN A 31 -4.60 -6.84 14.55
C GLN A 31 -4.30 -7.99 13.59
N PRO A 32 -4.36 -9.24 14.04
CA PRO A 32 -4.21 -10.39 13.16
C PRO A 32 -5.21 -10.36 12.00
N ALA A 33 -4.71 -10.49 10.78
CA ALA A 33 -5.55 -10.55 9.59
C ALA A 33 -6.39 -11.84 9.58
N ARG A 34 -7.67 -11.71 9.21
CA ARG A 34 -8.57 -12.86 9.07
C ARG A 34 -8.18 -13.67 7.83
N ARG A 35 -7.98 -14.98 7.98
CA ARG A 35 -7.72 -15.85 6.82
C ARG A 35 -9.02 -16.23 6.11
N LYS A 36 -9.03 -16.09 4.79
CA LYS A 36 -10.06 -16.60 3.89
C LYS A 36 -9.40 -17.42 2.80
N GLU A 37 -9.89 -18.62 2.55
CA GLU A 37 -9.41 -19.44 1.44
C GLU A 37 -10.16 -19.08 0.16
N ILE A 38 -9.42 -18.87 -0.92
CA ILE A 38 -9.99 -18.64 -2.26
C ILE A 38 -9.65 -19.87 -3.12
N PRO A 39 -10.66 -20.55 -3.68
CA PRO A 39 -10.42 -21.70 -4.56
C PRO A 39 -9.74 -21.24 -5.86
N LYS A 40 -8.80 -22.04 -6.35
CA LYS A 40 -8.24 -21.90 -7.70
C LYS A 40 -8.93 -22.89 -8.66
N PRO A 41 -8.86 -22.65 -9.98
CA PRO A 41 -9.37 -23.59 -10.98
C PRO A 41 -8.71 -24.98 -10.94
N ASP A 42 -7.46 -25.07 -10.45
CA ASP A 42 -6.66 -26.31 -10.34
C ASP A 42 -6.96 -27.11 -9.04
N GLY A 43 -8.01 -26.75 -8.29
CA GLY A 43 -8.39 -27.39 -7.03
C GLY A 43 -7.55 -27.00 -5.82
N LYS A 44 -6.46 -26.24 -6.00
CA LYS A 44 -5.66 -25.71 -4.89
C LYS A 44 -6.34 -24.49 -4.27
N LYS A 45 -5.89 -24.09 -3.07
CA LYS A 45 -6.41 -22.91 -2.36
C LYS A 45 -5.35 -21.81 -2.26
N ARG A 46 -5.77 -20.55 -2.42
CA ARG A 46 -4.94 -19.37 -2.12
C ARG A 46 -5.42 -18.77 -0.79
N PRO A 47 -4.58 -18.74 0.26
CA PRO A 47 -4.94 -18.03 1.48
C PRO A 47 -4.91 -16.53 1.23
N LEU A 48 -5.99 -15.84 1.60
CA LEU A 48 -6.09 -14.39 1.62
C LEU A 48 -6.12 -13.92 3.07
N GLY A 49 -5.20 -13.04 3.45
CA GLY A 49 -5.26 -12.30 4.71
C GLY A 49 -6.11 -11.05 4.53
N ILE A 50 -7.21 -10.95 5.26
CA ILE A 50 -8.10 -9.80 5.24
C ILE A 50 -7.84 -8.98 6.51
N PRO A 51 -7.14 -7.83 6.41
CA PRO A 51 -6.92 -6.95 7.55
C PRO A 51 -8.22 -6.34 8.09
N VAL A 52 -8.21 -5.95 9.35
CA VAL A 52 -9.34 -5.22 9.96
C VAL A 52 -9.50 -3.82 9.35
N ILE A 53 -10.64 -3.17 9.56
CA ILE A 53 -10.92 -1.85 8.97
C ILE A 53 -9.87 -0.81 9.39
N ALA A 54 -9.50 -0.77 10.67
CA ALA A 54 -8.46 0.13 11.17
C ALA A 54 -7.13 -0.04 10.40
N ASP A 55 -6.65 -1.28 10.26
CA ASP A 55 -5.41 -1.57 9.53
C ASP A 55 -5.50 -1.16 8.06
N ARG A 56 -6.66 -1.34 7.40
CA ARG A 56 -6.86 -0.89 6.02
C ARG A 56 -6.77 0.63 5.88
N VAL A 57 -7.36 1.37 6.81
CA VAL A 57 -7.28 2.84 6.83
C VAL A 57 -5.85 3.30 7.04
N VAL A 58 -5.14 2.72 8.02
CA VAL A 58 -3.73 3.06 8.30
C VAL A 58 -2.83 2.73 7.12
N GLN A 59 -2.99 1.54 6.52
CA GLN A 59 -2.22 1.14 5.34
C GLN A 59 -2.47 2.05 4.14
N MET A 60 -3.73 2.44 3.90
CA MET A 60 -4.05 3.36 2.81
C MET A 60 -3.48 4.77 3.07
N ALA A 61 -3.54 5.25 4.31
CA ALA A 61 -2.94 6.54 4.68
C ALA A 61 -1.42 6.53 4.45
N ALA A 62 -0.73 5.48 4.87
CA ALA A 62 0.70 5.32 4.61
C ALA A 62 1.00 5.24 3.11
N LYS A 63 0.19 4.48 2.36
CA LYS A 63 0.31 4.33 0.91
C LYS A 63 0.22 5.68 0.19
N MET A 64 -0.76 6.52 0.52
CA MET A 64 -0.92 7.85 -0.10
C MET A 64 0.29 8.76 0.09
N VAL A 65 1.01 8.63 1.22
CA VAL A 65 2.23 9.40 1.48
C VAL A 65 3.44 8.79 0.79
N MET A 66 3.55 7.46 0.78
CA MET A 66 4.71 6.75 0.25
C MET A 66 4.72 6.72 -1.28
N GLU A 67 3.58 6.46 -1.93
CA GLU A 67 3.47 6.34 -3.39
C GLU A 67 4.18 7.46 -4.17
N PRO A 68 3.92 8.76 -3.94
CA PRO A 68 4.56 9.82 -4.73
C PRO A 68 6.09 9.84 -4.58
N ILE A 69 6.61 9.45 -3.41
CA ILE A 69 8.06 9.38 -3.15
C ILE A 69 8.67 8.24 -3.98
N PHE A 70 8.10 7.05 -3.90
CA PHE A 70 8.61 5.89 -4.65
C PHE A 70 8.41 6.02 -6.16
N GLU A 71 7.33 6.66 -6.61
CA GLU A 71 7.11 6.94 -8.03
C GLU A 71 8.16 7.89 -8.59
N ALA A 72 8.54 8.93 -7.84
CA ALA A 72 9.59 9.85 -8.26
C ALA A 72 10.93 9.13 -8.45
N ASP A 73 11.34 8.31 -7.48
CA ASP A 73 12.58 7.53 -7.55
C ASP A 73 12.54 6.49 -8.68
N TYR A 74 11.40 5.80 -8.83
CA TYR A 74 11.21 4.84 -9.91
C TYR A 74 11.37 5.51 -11.29
N ARG A 75 10.75 6.68 -11.49
CA ARG A 75 10.86 7.43 -12.76
C ARG A 75 12.28 7.91 -13.05
N LEU A 76 13.00 8.38 -12.04
CA LEU A 76 14.41 8.77 -12.18
C LEU A 76 15.27 7.58 -12.62
N SER A 77 15.07 6.40 -12.03
CA SER A 77 15.82 5.19 -12.40
C SER A 77 15.59 4.79 -13.87
N GLN A 78 14.35 4.87 -14.36
CA GLN A 78 14.00 4.56 -15.75
C GLN A 78 14.65 5.52 -16.74
N ILE A 79 14.65 6.83 -16.44
CA ILE A 79 15.29 7.84 -17.29
C ILE A 79 16.80 7.63 -17.36
N LEU A 80 17.44 7.32 -16.23
CA LEU A 80 18.88 7.05 -16.18
C LEU A 80 19.25 5.79 -16.99
N LEU A 81 18.44 4.73 -16.91
CA LEU A 81 18.61 3.54 -17.72
C LEU A 81 18.48 3.84 -19.22
N LEU A 82 17.45 4.60 -19.62
CA LEU A 82 17.26 5.01 -21.02
C LEU A 82 18.44 5.85 -21.53
N ARG A 83 18.93 6.82 -20.73
CA ARG A 83 20.12 7.61 -21.08
C ARG A 83 21.36 6.75 -21.25
N LYS A 84 21.57 5.77 -20.37
CA LYS A 84 22.68 4.82 -20.46
C LYS A 84 22.60 3.97 -21.73
N LEU A 85 21.41 3.49 -22.10
CA LEU A 85 21.18 2.73 -23.33
C LEU A 85 21.44 3.57 -24.59
N ILE A 86 20.96 4.82 -24.62
CA ILE A 86 21.21 5.74 -25.75
C ILE A 86 22.72 6.02 -25.91
N TYR A 87 23.41 6.30 -24.80
CA TYR A 87 24.86 6.53 -24.82
C TYR A 87 25.64 5.32 -25.36
N LEU A 88 25.31 4.11 -24.88
CA LEU A 88 25.95 2.88 -25.34
C LEU A 88 25.65 2.59 -26.82
N SER A 89 24.42 2.85 -27.28
CA SER A 89 24.05 2.71 -28.70
C SER A 89 24.79 3.72 -29.60
N SER A 90 24.96 4.96 -29.15
CA SER A 90 25.72 5.98 -29.88
C SER A 90 27.21 5.65 -29.98
N LYS A 91 27.82 5.15 -28.90
CA LYS A 91 29.25 4.76 -28.87
C LYS A 91 29.55 3.54 -29.73
N SER A 92 28.59 2.62 -29.87
CA SER A 92 28.72 1.43 -30.72
C SER A 92 28.65 1.74 -32.23
N LYS A 93 28.10 2.90 -32.63
CA LYS A 93 28.02 3.32 -34.05
C LYS A 93 29.21 4.17 -34.51
N SER A 94 30.05 4.63 -33.58
CA SER A 94 31.25 5.44 -33.86
C SER A 94 32.55 4.62 -33.87
N LEU A 95 32.44 3.29 -33.88
CA LEU A 95 33.49 2.28 -34.05
C LEU A 95 33.15 1.44 -35.28
#